data_AF-A0A7K2QNR1-F1
#
_entry.id   AF-A0A7K2QNR1-F1
#
_cell.length_a   1.000
_cell.length_b   1.000
_cell.length_c   1.000
_cell.angle_alpha   90.00
_cell.angle_beta   90.00
_cell.angle_gamma   90.00
#
_symmetry.space_group_name_H-M   'P 1'
#
loop_
_entity.id
_entity.type
_entity.pdbx_description
1 polymer ?
#
loop_
_entity_poly.entity_id
_entity_poly.type
_entity_poly.pdbx_seq_one_letter_code
_entity_poly.pdbx_strand_id
1 'polypeptide(L)'
;DHGEDRLAELFGGETGDSVDKFARVEWRPSADGSPLLADARAWFAGRIETRVDAGDHVGFVLAPTEVCPPVRPAPALLRYRDVKEIDPGHPA
;
A
#
# COMPACT_ATOMS: atom_id res chain seq x y z
N ASP A 1 9.59 -16.13 1.38
CA ASP A 1 9.66 -14.79 0.78
C ASP A 1 8.79 -13.88 1.63
N HIS A 2 9.43 -13.00 2.40
CA HIS A 2 8.86 -12.18 3.49
C HIS A 2 8.78 -10.69 3.12
N GLY A 3 8.91 -10.33 1.83
CA GLY A 3 8.96 -8.94 1.39
C GLY A 3 7.71 -8.14 1.80
N GLU A 4 6.53 -8.72 1.65
CA GLU A 4 5.27 -8.07 2.04
C GLU A 4 5.16 -7.88 3.57
N ASP A 5 5.67 -8.82 4.38
CA ASP A 5 5.67 -8.71 5.85
C ASP A 5 6.48 -7.48 6.28
N ARG A 6 7.68 -7.33 5.70
CA ARG A 6 8.54 -6.17 5.96
C ARG A 6 7.91 -4.87 5.47
N LEU A 7 7.26 -4.88 4.31
CA LEU A 7 6.51 -3.71 3.83
C LEU A 7 5.38 -3.34 4.80
N ALA A 8 4.65 -4.31 5.32
CA ALA A 8 3.57 -4.07 6.28
C ALA A 8 4.10 -3.50 7.60
N GLU A 9 5.18 -4.05 8.14
CA GLU A 9 5.86 -3.53 9.35
C GLU A 9 6.33 -2.09 9.14
N LEU A 10 7.01 -1.80 8.01
CA LEU A 10 7.49 -0.45 7.74
C LEU A 10 6.34 0.54 7.52
N PHE A 11 5.36 0.21 6.69
CA PHE A 11 4.32 1.17 6.32
C PHE A 11 3.20 1.32 7.35
N GLY A 12 2.94 0.29 8.17
CA GLY A 12 1.97 0.31 9.25
C GLY A 12 2.56 0.67 10.62
N GLY A 13 3.79 0.24 10.90
CA GLY A 13 4.45 0.42 12.21
C GLY A 13 5.32 1.66 12.34
N GLU A 14 5.67 2.32 11.23
CA GLU A 14 6.42 3.59 11.25
C GLU A 14 5.58 4.74 10.67
N THR A 15 5.82 5.95 11.16
CA THR A 15 5.22 7.18 10.63
C THR A 15 6.16 7.95 9.70
N GLY A 16 5.57 8.65 8.73
CA GLY A 16 6.29 9.59 7.87
C GLY A 16 6.84 10.80 8.62
N ASP A 17 6.40 11.04 9.86
CA ASP A 17 6.89 12.14 10.70
C ASP A 17 8.33 11.91 11.17
N SER A 18 8.74 10.64 11.32
CA SER A 18 10.04 10.24 11.85
C SER A 18 10.92 9.55 10.81
N VAL A 19 10.31 8.88 9.82
CA VAL A 19 11.01 8.01 8.88
C VAL A 19 10.58 8.28 7.44
N ASP A 20 11.56 8.55 6.57
CA ASP A 20 11.35 8.38 5.13
C ASP A 20 11.30 6.88 4.79
N LYS A 21 10.08 6.36 4.68
CA LYS A 21 9.81 4.95 4.38
C LYS A 21 10.22 4.58 2.94
N PHE A 22 10.09 5.52 2.00
CA PHE A 22 10.40 5.29 0.59
C PHE A 22 11.91 5.21 0.33
N ALA A 23 12.73 5.84 1.17
CA ALA A 23 14.18 5.68 1.12
C ALA A 23 14.68 4.27 1.51
N ARG A 24 13.83 3.44 2.13
CA ARG A 24 14.20 2.10 2.66
C ARG A 24 13.72 0.93 1.79
N VAL A 25 13.00 1.22 0.71
CA VAL A 25 12.39 0.21 -0.16
C VAL A 25 12.59 0.57 -1.62
N GLU A 26 12.62 -0.44 -2.48
CA GLU A 26 12.58 -0.20 -3.92
C GLU A 26 11.15 0.16 -4.33
N TRP A 27 11.03 1.24 -5.09
CA TRP A 27 9.77 1.66 -5.69
C TRP A 27 10.02 2.36 -7.01
N ARG A 28 8.98 2.44 -7.82
CA ARG A 28 8.97 3.19 -9.08
C ARG A 28 7.68 3.99 -9.21
N PRO A 29 7.65 5.09 -9.95
CA PRO A 29 6.39 5.77 -10.25
C PRO A 29 5.50 4.90 -11.16
N SER A 30 4.19 5.01 -10.96
CA SER A 30 3.18 4.65 -11.94
C SER A 30 3.16 5.67 -13.08
N ALA A 31 2.36 5.40 -14.13
CA ALA A 31 2.14 6.33 -15.24
C ALA A 31 1.71 7.73 -14.77
N ASP A 32 0.96 7.80 -13.67
CA ASP A 32 0.44 9.05 -13.07
C ASP A 32 1.32 9.56 -11.90
N GLY A 33 2.46 8.92 -11.64
CA GLY A 33 3.44 9.35 -10.63
C GLY A 33 3.26 8.76 -9.23
N SER A 34 2.22 7.96 -8.96
CA SER A 34 2.03 7.29 -7.67
C SER A 34 3.12 6.25 -7.42
N PRO A 35 3.63 6.10 -6.18
CA PRO A 35 4.68 5.12 -5.91
C PRO A 35 4.15 3.69 -5.95
N LEU A 36 4.80 2.83 -6.72
CA LEU A 36 4.57 1.39 -6.81
C LEU A 36 5.72 0.66 -6.12
N LEU A 37 5.43 -0.04 -5.03
CA LEU A 37 6.42 -0.77 -4.24
C LEU A 37 6.84 -2.06 -4.96
N ALA A 38 8.14 -2.32 -5.08
CA ALA A 38 8.67 -3.46 -5.82
C ALA A 38 8.24 -4.82 -5.23
N ASP A 39 8.17 -4.91 -3.90
CA ASP A 39 7.82 -6.13 -3.18
C ASP A 39 6.29 -6.36 -3.07
N ALA A 40 5.45 -5.47 -3.61
CA ALA A 40 4.00 -5.65 -3.61
C ALA A 40 3.59 -6.72 -4.64
N ARG A 41 2.94 -7.80 -4.19
CA ARG A 41 2.55 -8.92 -5.09
C ARG A 41 1.38 -8.61 -6.02
N ALA A 42 0.57 -7.60 -5.68
CA ALA A 42 -0.51 -7.09 -6.51
C ALA A 42 -0.67 -5.60 -6.26
N TRP A 43 -0.93 -4.82 -7.32
CA TRP A 43 -1.10 -3.37 -7.21
C TRP A 43 -1.97 -2.82 -8.36
N PHE A 44 -2.59 -1.68 -8.10
CA PHE A 44 -3.19 -0.83 -9.11
C PHE A 44 -3.01 0.64 -8.71
N ALA A 45 -2.91 1.51 -9.70
CA ALA A 45 -3.05 2.96 -9.55
C ALA A 45 -4.32 3.41 -10.26
N GLY A 46 -4.93 4.50 -9.82
CA GLY A 46 -6.16 4.98 -10.42
C GLY A 46 -6.45 6.44 -10.14
N ARG A 47 -7.26 7.03 -11.02
CA ARG A 47 -7.80 8.37 -10.86
C ARG A 47 -8.91 8.34 -9.81
N ILE A 48 -8.92 9.32 -8.91
CA ILE A 48 -10.00 9.52 -7.95
C ILE A 48 -11.22 10.06 -8.70
N GLU A 49 -12.29 9.25 -8.78
CA GLU A 49 -13.57 9.64 -9.37
C GLU A 49 -14.44 10.37 -8.35
N THR A 50 -14.50 9.84 -7.13
CA THR A 50 -15.37 10.36 -6.07
C THR A 50 -14.65 10.30 -4.72
N ARG A 51 -14.90 11.31 -3.89
CA ARG A 51 -14.57 11.34 -2.47
C ARG A 51 -15.87 11.29 -1.68
N VAL A 52 -15.95 10.36 -0.73
CA VAL A 52 -17.12 10.14 0.12
C VAL A 52 -16.73 10.50 1.54
N ASP A 53 -17.44 11.45 2.14
CA ASP A 53 -17.31 11.76 3.56
C ASP A 53 -17.83 10.55 4.39
N ALA A 54 -16.98 10.04 5.28
CA ALA A 54 -17.26 8.89 6.13
C ALA A 54 -16.96 9.20 7.62
N GLY A 55 -16.97 10.47 8.03
CA GLY A 55 -16.70 10.89 9.40
C GLY A 55 -15.21 11.18 9.64
N ASP A 56 -14.55 10.34 10.44
CA ASP A 56 -13.11 10.45 10.71
C ASP A 56 -12.24 9.95 9.53
N HIS A 57 -12.87 9.40 8.48
CA HIS A 57 -12.22 8.93 7.26
C HIS A 57 -12.86 9.55 6.00
N VAL A 58 -12.10 9.53 4.91
CA VAL A 58 -12.60 9.81 3.56
C VAL A 58 -12.49 8.55 2.70
N GLY A 59 -13.61 8.11 2.14
CA GLY A 59 -13.63 7.03 1.15
C GLY A 59 -13.25 7.54 -0.23
N PHE A 60 -12.33 6.86 -0.91
CA PHE A 60 -11.95 7.18 -2.29
C PHE A 60 -12.46 6.09 -3.24
N VAL A 61 -13.22 6.50 -4.27
CA VAL A 61 -13.59 5.62 -5.39
C VAL A 61 -12.64 5.90 -6.55
N LEU A 62 -11.94 4.86 -7.02
CA LEU A 62 -10.92 4.97 -8.06
C LEU A 62 -11.34 4.26 -9.34
N ALA A 63 -11.08 4.91 -10.48
CA ALA A 63 -11.01 4.27 -11.78
C ALA A 63 -9.56 3.82 -12.04
N PRO A 64 -9.26 2.51 -12.18
CA PRO A 64 -7.89 2.05 -12.44
C PRO A 64 -7.32 2.64 -13.74
N THR A 65 -6.11 3.17 -13.67
CA THR A 65 -5.34 3.71 -14.81
C THR A 65 -4.14 2.84 -15.15
N GLU A 66 -3.57 2.15 -14.16
CA GLU A 66 -2.50 1.15 -14.33
C GLU A 66 -2.75 -0.01 -13.36
N VAL A 67 -2.51 -1.24 -13.80
CA VAL A 67 -2.66 -2.46 -12.98
C VAL A 67 -1.45 -3.36 -13.17
N CYS A 68 -1.11 -4.13 -12.15
CA CYS A 68 -0.08 -5.16 -12.29
C CYS A 68 -0.48 -6.21 -13.33
N PRO A 69 0.49 -6.80 -14.08
CA PRO A 69 0.21 -7.96 -14.92
C PRO A 69 -0.40 -9.12 -14.11
N PRO A 70 -1.22 -9.98 -14.73
CA PRO A 70 -1.77 -11.15 -14.05
C PRO A 70 -0.64 -12.13 -13.65
N VAL A 71 -0.57 -12.46 -12.37
CA VAL A 71 0.39 -13.43 -11.83
C VAL A 71 -0.23 -14.82 -11.77
N ARG A 72 0.47 -15.84 -12.28
CA ARG A 72 0.03 -17.25 -12.27
C ARG A 72 1.15 -18.18 -11.76
N PRO A 73 0.88 -19.03 -10.74
CA PRO A 73 -0.36 -19.10 -9.97
C PRO A 73 -0.62 -17.81 -9.18
N ALA A 74 -1.86 -17.60 -8.72
CA ALA A 74 -2.20 -16.43 -7.93
C ALA A 74 -1.32 -16.40 -6.65
N PRO A 75 -0.71 -15.25 -6.31
CA PRO A 75 0.12 -15.16 -5.12
C PRO A 75 -0.74 -15.31 -3.86
N ALA A 76 -0.13 -15.83 -2.80
CA ALA A 76 -0.71 -15.70 -1.47
C ALA A 76 -0.59 -14.23 -1.06
N LEU A 77 -1.72 -13.56 -0.86
CA LEU A 77 -1.77 -12.18 -0.37
C LEU A 77 -1.78 -12.14 1.15
N LEU A 78 -1.11 -11.14 1.72
CA LEU A 78 -1.25 -10.81 3.13
C LEU A 78 -2.69 -10.44 3.47
N ARG A 79 -3.13 -10.91 4.64
CA ARG A 79 -4.45 -10.60 5.20
C ARG A 79 -4.28 -9.84 6.50
N TYR A 80 -5.31 -9.10 6.90
CA TYR A 80 -5.33 -8.37 8.17
C TYR A 80 -4.92 -9.22 9.37
N ARG A 81 -5.40 -10.48 9.46
CA ARG A 81 -5.06 -11.39 10.56
C ARG A 81 -3.56 -11.70 10.68
N ASP A 82 -2.80 -11.56 9.60
CA ASP A 82 -1.38 -11.87 9.53
C ASP A 82 -0.54 -10.69 10.08
N VAL A 83 -1.13 -9.48 10.16
CA VAL A 83 -0.44 -8.22 10.50
C VAL A 83 -1.10 -7.44 11.66
N LYS A 84 -2.19 -7.95 12.23
CA LYS A 84 -2.98 -7.27 13.29
C LYS A 84 -2.21 -6.97 14.58
N GLU A 85 -1.04 -7.58 14.77
CA GLU A 85 -0.18 -7.40 15.93
C GLU A 85 0.89 -6.32 15.71
N ILE A 86 0.93 -5.68 14.53
CA ILE A 86 1.82 -4.54 14.28
C ILE A 86 1.28 -3.34 15.06
N ASP A 87 2.08 -2.83 16.00
CA ASP A 87 1.79 -1.58 16.70
C ASP A 87 1.82 -0.41 15.70
N PRO A 88 0.79 0.44 15.65
CA PRO A 88 0.73 1.53 14.67
C PRO A 88 1.77 2.60 14.96
N GLY A 89 2.43 3.09 13.90
CA GLY A 89 3.48 4.11 14.00
C GLY A 89 2.99 5.53 14.33
N HIS A 90 1.67 5.77 14.29
CA HIS A 90 1.05 7.04 14.65
C HIS A 90 -0.31 6.79 15.33
N PRO A 91 -0.70 7.58 16.35
CA PRO A 91 -2.05 7.53 16.90
C PRO A 91 -3.12 7.89 15.85
N ALA A 92 -4.35 7.41 16.03
CA ALA A 92 -5.48 7.80 15.19
C ALA A 92 -5.89 9.28 15.40
#